data_AF-A0AAJ6YGH6-F1
#
_entry.id   AF-A0AAJ6YGH6-F1
#
_cell.length_a   1.000
_cell.length_b   1.000
_cell.length_c   1.000
_cell.angle_alpha   90.00
_cell.angle_beta   90.00
_cell.angle_gamma   90.00
#
_symmetry.space_group_name_H-M   'P 1'
#
loop_
_entity.id
_entity.type
_entity.pdbx_description
1 polymer ?
#
loop_
_entity_poly.entity_id
_entity_poly.type
_entity_poly.pdbx_seq_one_letter_code
_entity_poly.pdbx_strand_id
1 'polypeptide(L)'
;MKSTFYGHFVAGEDEIKIAPVLERLRQFGVKPILDYSVEEDISQEEAERRELQASVSEAGDEKSSGTIKKYHVEKSFADRRYKVSSARTYFYLNEASCERNMDIFIKCLEAVAHNSHGTGFTAIKLTALGRPQLLLQLSEVIMRARQYVSDVVGGEGAVLAHHAKPEIFEKKFEEAHIRESAPVQKFLKKIQSDKEGNVIHLFPWSGILDENYELSETFQVPDIKTGQMVKLMTQLTTKEEEMFRNMVRRLNTIVATADKLDVRIMIDAEQTYFQPAISRLTLEMMRKYNTKRAVVFNTYQTYLQDAFMEVKTDLEQAERQNFHFGAKIVRGAYIEQERARAAAMGYADPTNPSYEATTESYHKTLMECLRRMKQYKDKGEDCNKIGIMVASHNEDTVRFAIEKMKEIGISPEDKVICFGQLFGMCDYLTFPLGQSGYSAYKYIPYGPVNEVLPYLSRRTQENRGVLKKIKKEKNLLLSEIFRRIIKGKIFYKPKGNYIPV
;
A
#
# COMPACT_ATOMS: atom_id res chain seq x y z
N MET A 1 -6.88 26.24 -20.23
CA MET A 1 -6.56 24.88 -19.71
C MET A 1 -7.42 24.44 -18.52
N LYS A 2 -7.92 25.31 -17.64
CA LYS A 2 -8.71 24.86 -16.48
C LYS A 2 -10.03 24.17 -16.85
N SER A 3 -10.69 24.57 -17.94
CA SER A 3 -11.86 23.86 -18.50
C SER A 3 -11.50 22.81 -19.57
N THR A 4 -10.23 22.38 -19.64
CA THR A 4 -9.77 21.34 -20.56
C THR A 4 -9.52 20.04 -19.79
N PHE A 5 -8.79 19.10 -20.38
CA PHE A 5 -8.39 17.83 -19.75
C PHE A 5 -7.83 17.99 -18.33
N TYR A 6 -7.13 19.08 -18.03
CA TYR A 6 -6.64 19.39 -16.68
C TYR A 6 -7.77 19.42 -15.64
N GLY A 7 -8.81 20.25 -15.81
CA GLY A 7 -9.87 20.37 -14.80
C GLY A 7 -10.79 19.16 -14.70
N HIS A 8 -10.67 18.21 -15.63
CA HIS A 8 -11.36 16.93 -15.52
C HIS A 8 -10.67 15.96 -14.54
N PHE A 9 -9.33 15.97 -14.50
CA PHE A 9 -8.54 15.01 -13.72
C PHE A 9 -7.76 15.62 -12.55
N VAL A 10 -7.68 16.95 -12.45
CA VAL A 10 -6.96 17.69 -11.42
C VAL A 10 -7.91 18.73 -10.82
N ALA A 11 -8.05 18.76 -9.51
CA ALA A 11 -9.03 19.62 -8.84
C ALA A 11 -8.60 21.09 -8.75
N GLY A 12 -7.31 21.37 -8.74
CA GLY A 12 -6.78 22.72 -8.56
C GLY A 12 -5.26 22.73 -8.44
N GLU A 13 -4.70 23.94 -8.34
CA GLU A 13 -3.24 24.13 -8.27
C GLU A 13 -2.69 24.07 -6.84
N ASP A 14 -3.53 24.39 -5.85
CA ASP A 14 -3.15 24.58 -4.46
C ASP A 14 -4.35 24.29 -3.52
N GLU A 15 -4.11 24.29 -2.21
CA GLU A 15 -5.12 23.98 -1.19
C GLU A 15 -6.36 24.89 -1.23
N ILE A 16 -6.19 26.15 -1.66
CA ILE A 16 -7.28 27.14 -1.73
C ILE A 16 -8.14 26.83 -2.95
N LYS A 17 -7.50 26.57 -4.10
CA LYS A 17 -8.18 26.34 -5.37
C LYS A 17 -8.88 25.00 -5.46
N ILE A 18 -8.53 24.01 -4.64
CA ILE A 18 -9.27 22.74 -4.60
C ILE A 18 -10.60 22.84 -3.82
N ALA A 19 -10.74 23.79 -2.89
CA ALA A 19 -11.89 23.88 -2.00
C ALA A 19 -13.27 23.85 -2.71
N PRO A 20 -13.51 24.55 -3.85
CA PRO A 20 -14.79 24.47 -4.56
C PRO A 20 -15.11 23.07 -5.10
N VAL A 21 -14.10 22.32 -5.54
CA VAL A 21 -14.28 20.93 -6.01
C VAL A 21 -14.61 20.02 -4.82
N LEU A 22 -13.91 20.19 -3.70
CA LEU A 22 -14.15 19.42 -2.48
C LEU A 22 -15.55 19.67 -1.92
N GLU A 23 -15.97 20.93 -1.86
CA GLU A 23 -17.32 21.33 -1.44
C GLU A 23 -18.38 20.70 -2.33
N ARG A 24 -18.17 20.73 -3.65
CA ARG A 24 -19.09 20.10 -4.61
C ARG A 24 -19.19 18.60 -4.36
N LEU A 25 -18.08 17.88 -4.21
CA LEU A 25 -18.10 16.44 -3.95
C LEU A 25 -18.84 16.11 -2.65
N ARG A 26 -18.62 16.92 -1.61
CA ARG A 26 -19.28 16.77 -0.31
C ARG A 26 -20.80 16.89 -0.40
N GLN A 27 -21.33 17.76 -1.26
CA GLN A 27 -22.79 17.87 -1.48
C GLN A 27 -23.44 16.59 -2.04
N PHE A 28 -22.63 15.64 -2.53
CA PHE A 28 -23.07 14.32 -2.98
C PHE A 28 -22.65 13.19 -2.03
N GLY A 29 -22.20 13.51 -0.81
CA GLY A 29 -21.71 12.52 0.15
C GLY A 29 -20.34 11.92 -0.22
N VAL A 30 -19.57 12.57 -1.08
CA VAL A 30 -18.27 12.07 -1.55
C VAL A 30 -17.13 12.79 -0.83
N LYS A 31 -16.22 12.01 -0.25
CA LYS A 31 -15.06 12.46 0.53
C LYS A 31 -13.78 12.48 -0.34
N PRO A 32 -12.76 13.29 0.00
CA PRO A 32 -11.52 13.33 -0.77
C PRO A 32 -10.45 12.36 -0.24
N ILE A 33 -9.65 11.83 -1.17
CA ILE A 33 -8.30 11.33 -0.94
C ILE A 33 -7.38 12.31 -1.69
N LEU A 34 -6.66 13.18 -0.98
CA LEU A 34 -5.83 14.18 -1.63
C LEU A 34 -4.46 13.61 -1.99
N ASP A 35 -3.99 13.96 -3.20
CA ASP A 35 -2.65 13.67 -3.70
C ASP A 35 -2.05 14.93 -4.32
N TYR A 36 -0.97 15.43 -3.74
CA TYR A 36 -0.21 16.53 -4.33
C TYR A 36 0.69 16.00 -5.44
N SER A 37 0.15 15.99 -6.66
CA SER A 37 0.66 15.23 -7.82
C SER A 37 1.79 15.93 -8.60
N VAL A 38 2.69 16.61 -7.90
CA VAL A 38 3.86 17.29 -8.49
C VAL A 38 4.90 16.27 -8.95
N GLU A 39 5.17 16.20 -10.24
CA GLU A 39 6.10 15.21 -10.80
C GLU A 39 7.26 15.85 -11.51
N GLU A 40 8.46 15.34 -11.25
CA GLU A 40 9.64 15.75 -12.00
C GLU A 40 9.55 15.23 -13.43
N ASP A 41 9.62 16.14 -14.40
CA ASP A 41 9.73 15.81 -15.82
C ASP A 41 11.20 15.59 -16.17
N ILE A 42 11.70 14.38 -15.88
CA ILE A 42 13.06 13.95 -16.22
C ILE A 42 13.07 13.01 -17.43
N SER A 43 14.12 13.11 -18.25
CA SER A 43 14.33 12.21 -19.39
C SER A 43 14.48 10.75 -18.92
N GLN A 44 14.27 9.80 -19.83
CA GLN A 44 14.47 8.38 -19.54
C GLN A 44 15.92 8.09 -19.12
N GLU A 45 16.90 8.62 -19.83
CA GLU A 45 18.32 8.45 -19.50
C GLU A 45 18.66 8.96 -18.10
N GLU A 46 18.10 10.12 -17.72
CA GLU A 46 18.31 10.69 -16.39
C GLU A 46 17.64 9.85 -15.30
N ALA A 47 16.42 9.36 -15.56
CA ALA A 47 15.71 8.45 -14.65
C ALA A 47 16.48 7.15 -14.43
N GLU A 48 16.96 6.52 -15.50
CA GLU A 48 17.78 5.30 -15.44
C GLU A 48 19.06 5.57 -14.65
N ARG A 49 19.77 6.67 -14.93
CA ARG A 49 21.00 7.04 -14.23
C ARG A 49 20.77 7.22 -12.73
N ARG A 50 19.74 7.99 -12.35
CA ARG A 50 19.41 8.23 -10.93
C ARG A 50 19.01 6.94 -10.22
N GLU A 51 18.15 6.13 -10.82
CA GLU A 51 17.69 4.89 -10.19
C GLU A 51 18.84 3.89 -10.00
N LEU A 52 19.72 3.75 -10.99
CA LEU A 52 20.90 2.89 -10.88
C LEU A 52 21.82 3.35 -9.74
N GLN A 53 22.11 4.65 -9.65
CA GLN A 53 22.94 5.20 -8.57
C GLN A 53 22.25 5.06 -7.20
N ALA A 54 20.94 5.24 -7.15
CA ALA A 54 20.17 5.16 -5.92
C ALA A 54 19.90 3.72 -5.46
N SER A 55 20.03 2.72 -6.34
CA SER A 55 19.69 1.32 -6.06
C SER A 55 20.90 0.41 -5.78
N VAL A 56 22.14 0.93 -5.87
CA VAL A 56 23.37 0.18 -5.58
C VAL A 56 23.98 0.63 -4.25
N SER A 57 24.38 -0.33 -3.41
CA SER A 57 25.01 -0.03 -2.11
C SER A 57 26.39 0.62 -2.27
N GLU A 58 26.74 1.55 -1.38
CA GLU A 58 28.09 2.10 -1.26
C GLU A 58 29.11 1.07 -0.77
N ALA A 59 28.66 0.03 -0.05
CA ALA A 59 29.49 -1.09 0.38
C ALA A 59 29.76 -2.11 -0.75
N GLY A 60 29.16 -1.91 -1.94
CA GLY A 60 29.17 -2.86 -3.04
C GLY A 60 27.98 -3.82 -3.03
N ASP A 61 27.65 -4.38 -4.19
CA ASP A 61 26.63 -5.42 -4.35
C ASP A 61 27.33 -6.79 -4.48
N GLU A 62 27.93 -7.27 -3.39
CA GLU A 62 28.48 -8.62 -3.37
C GLU A 62 27.34 -9.63 -3.46
N LYS A 63 27.25 -10.32 -4.61
CA LYS A 63 26.34 -11.44 -4.81
C LYS A 63 26.82 -12.66 -4.01
N SER A 64 26.59 -12.65 -2.71
CA SER A 64 26.86 -13.80 -1.83
C SER A 64 25.98 -15.00 -2.21
N SER A 65 26.31 -16.20 -1.74
CA SER A 65 25.42 -17.35 -1.93
C SER A 65 24.04 -17.09 -1.28
N GLY A 66 22.96 -17.41 -2.00
CA GLY A 66 21.59 -17.25 -1.51
C GLY A 66 20.91 -15.91 -1.81
N THR A 67 21.51 -15.03 -2.63
CA THR A 67 20.83 -13.82 -3.11
C THR A 67 19.65 -14.15 -4.03
N ILE A 68 18.56 -13.39 -3.92
CA ILE A 68 17.32 -13.60 -4.68
C ILE A 68 17.28 -12.59 -5.84
N LYS A 69 17.41 -13.08 -7.07
CA LYS A 69 17.48 -12.27 -8.31
C LYS A 69 16.48 -11.11 -8.36
N LYS A 70 15.22 -11.35 -7.95
CA LYS A 70 14.12 -10.36 -7.96
C LYS A 70 14.48 -9.04 -7.27
N TYR A 71 15.28 -9.09 -6.21
CA TYR A 71 15.63 -7.94 -5.35
C TYR A 71 16.94 -7.25 -5.75
N HIS A 72 17.51 -7.58 -6.91
CA HIS A 72 18.65 -6.87 -7.49
C HIS A 72 18.22 -5.94 -8.63
N VAL A 73 19.02 -4.90 -8.84
CA VAL A 73 18.79 -3.91 -9.89
C VAL A 73 19.01 -4.55 -11.26
N GLU A 74 18.08 -4.29 -12.18
CA GLU A 74 18.23 -4.65 -13.60
C GLU A 74 18.20 -3.36 -14.41
N LYS A 75 19.25 -3.12 -15.20
CA LYS A 75 19.45 -1.84 -15.88
C LYS A 75 18.32 -1.50 -16.84
N SER A 76 17.79 -2.50 -17.54
CA SER A 76 16.67 -2.34 -18.48
C SER A 76 15.34 -1.93 -17.82
N PHE A 77 15.25 -2.00 -16.49
CA PHE A 77 14.09 -1.60 -15.70
C PHE A 77 14.40 -0.47 -14.71
N ALA A 78 15.54 0.20 -14.87
CA ALA A 78 15.94 1.30 -14.01
C ALA A 78 14.99 2.51 -14.15
N ASP A 79 14.47 2.81 -15.34
CA ASP A 79 13.32 3.70 -15.42
C ASP A 79 12.06 2.97 -14.92
N ARG A 80 11.73 3.22 -13.65
CA ARG A 80 10.55 2.63 -13.00
C ARG A 80 9.22 3.06 -13.62
N ARG A 81 9.22 4.01 -14.58
CA ARG A 81 8.04 4.38 -15.38
C ARG A 81 7.82 3.49 -16.60
N TYR A 82 8.80 2.62 -16.94
CA TYR A 82 8.70 1.73 -18.10
C TYR A 82 7.47 0.82 -18.03
N LYS A 83 6.57 0.94 -19.03
CA LYS A 83 5.27 0.25 -19.08
C LYS A 83 4.37 0.48 -17.85
N VAL A 84 4.52 1.63 -17.20
CA VAL A 84 3.68 2.07 -16.08
C VAL A 84 2.91 3.32 -16.50
N SER A 85 1.62 3.15 -16.77
CA SER A 85 0.76 4.22 -17.26
C SER A 85 -0.10 4.87 -16.18
N SER A 86 -0.15 4.32 -14.96
CA SER A 86 -1.15 4.74 -13.97
C SER A 86 -0.60 5.16 -12.60
N ALA A 87 0.65 4.84 -12.27
CA ALA A 87 1.27 5.17 -10.99
C ALA A 87 2.33 6.27 -11.11
N ARG A 88 2.46 7.08 -10.06
CA ARG A 88 3.54 8.07 -9.91
C ARG A 88 4.82 7.39 -9.43
N THR A 89 5.96 7.90 -9.87
CA THR A 89 7.31 7.43 -9.50
C THR A 89 8.10 8.58 -8.90
N TYR A 90 8.78 8.33 -7.78
CA TYR A 90 9.71 9.27 -7.16
C TYR A 90 11.14 8.81 -7.41
N PHE A 91 11.98 9.65 -7.98
CA PHE A 91 13.40 9.33 -8.14
C PHE A 91 14.17 9.94 -6.97
N TYR A 92 14.97 9.12 -6.29
CA TYR A 92 15.81 9.59 -5.21
C TYR A 92 16.91 10.51 -5.76
N LEU A 93 17.03 11.70 -5.17
CA LEU A 93 18.10 12.64 -5.48
C LEU A 93 19.10 12.73 -4.30
N ASN A 94 18.58 12.99 -3.11
CA ASN A 94 19.34 13.09 -1.86
C ASN A 94 18.39 13.18 -0.64
N GLU A 95 18.94 13.13 0.57
CA GLU A 95 18.15 13.26 1.81
C GLU A 95 17.32 14.56 1.87
N ALA A 96 17.84 15.68 1.37
CA ALA A 96 17.10 16.95 1.37
C ALA A 96 15.85 16.90 0.47
N SER A 97 15.89 16.13 -0.63
CA SER A 97 14.70 15.89 -1.45
C SER A 97 13.64 15.06 -0.72
N CYS A 98 14.07 14.08 0.09
CA CYS A 98 13.16 13.30 0.93
C CYS A 98 12.53 14.14 2.06
N GLU A 99 13.27 15.08 2.65
CA GLU A 99 12.68 16.06 3.60
C GLU A 99 11.61 16.92 2.92
N ARG A 100 11.87 17.44 1.72
CA ARG A 100 10.86 18.22 0.97
C ARG A 100 9.61 17.39 0.66
N ASN A 101 9.77 16.11 0.30
CA ASN A 101 8.63 15.20 0.09
C ASN A 101 7.84 14.99 1.39
N MET A 102 8.52 14.82 2.53
CA MET A 102 7.87 14.74 3.84
C MET A 102 7.05 15.99 4.14
N ASP A 103 7.61 17.19 3.93
CA ASP A 103 6.90 18.46 4.13
C ASP A 103 5.67 18.59 3.23
N ILE A 104 5.78 18.14 1.98
CA ILE A 104 4.64 18.07 1.04
C ILE A 104 3.54 17.15 1.60
N PHE A 105 3.88 15.96 2.09
CA PHE A 105 2.89 15.05 2.66
C PHE A 105 2.23 15.63 3.92
N ILE A 106 2.99 16.35 4.76
CA ILE A 106 2.42 17.05 5.93
C ILE A 106 1.42 18.12 5.49
N LYS A 107 1.75 18.95 4.49
CA LYS A 107 0.82 19.93 3.93
C LYS A 107 -0.44 19.28 3.35
N CYS A 108 -0.30 18.12 2.69
CA CYS A 108 -1.45 17.35 2.24
C CYS A 108 -2.35 16.93 3.41
N LEU A 109 -1.78 16.47 4.52
CA LEU A 109 -2.54 16.08 5.71
C LEU A 109 -3.30 17.27 6.30
N GLU A 110 -2.64 18.44 6.41
CA GLU A 110 -3.27 19.67 6.88
C GLU A 110 -4.43 20.09 5.96
N ALA A 111 -4.20 20.08 4.64
CA ALA A 111 -5.25 20.36 3.65
C ALA A 111 -6.43 19.39 3.76
N VAL A 112 -6.17 18.09 3.98
CA VAL A 112 -7.24 17.10 4.22
C VAL A 112 -7.97 17.42 5.52
N ALA A 113 -7.26 17.67 6.62
CA ALA A 113 -7.87 17.97 7.92
C ALA A 113 -8.80 19.19 7.83
N HIS A 114 -8.35 20.26 7.16
CA HIS A 114 -9.10 21.50 6.97
C HIS A 114 -10.35 21.32 6.11
N ASN A 115 -10.28 20.47 5.07
CA ASN A 115 -11.36 20.37 4.07
C ASN A 115 -12.30 19.17 4.25
N SER A 116 -11.88 18.13 4.98
CA SER A 116 -12.60 16.86 5.09
C SER A 116 -13.26 16.60 6.45
N HIS A 117 -13.13 17.53 7.40
CA HIS A 117 -13.67 17.40 8.77
C HIS A 117 -13.28 16.06 9.44
N GLY A 118 -12.00 15.67 9.32
CA GLY A 118 -11.48 14.43 9.92
C GLY A 118 -11.85 13.12 9.21
N THR A 119 -12.43 13.18 8.00
CA THR A 119 -12.89 11.97 7.29
C THR A 119 -12.08 11.62 6.04
N GLY A 120 -11.15 12.47 5.61
CA GLY A 120 -10.38 12.24 4.38
C GLY A 120 -9.19 11.29 4.55
N PHE A 121 -8.52 11.07 3.42
CA PHE A 121 -7.27 10.30 3.36
C PHE A 121 -6.17 11.07 2.64
N THR A 122 -4.92 10.72 2.95
CA THR A 122 -3.74 11.09 2.15
C THR A 122 -3.03 9.81 1.70
N ALA A 123 -2.60 9.77 0.44
CA ALA A 123 -1.79 8.67 -0.10
C ALA A 123 -0.31 9.06 -0.09
N ILE A 124 0.56 8.13 0.30
CA ILE A 124 2.02 8.34 0.33
C ILE A 124 2.75 7.14 -0.30
N LYS A 125 3.89 7.41 -0.93
CA LYS A 125 4.80 6.36 -1.46
C LYS A 125 6.07 6.33 -0.64
N LEU A 126 6.52 5.13 -0.28
CA LEU A 126 7.67 5.00 0.60
C LEU A 126 8.98 5.33 -0.13
N THR A 127 9.05 5.08 -1.45
CA THR A 127 10.21 5.50 -2.26
C THR A 127 10.38 7.02 -2.37
N ALA A 128 9.40 7.82 -1.94
CA ALA A 128 9.55 9.27 -1.82
C ALA A 128 10.35 9.68 -0.57
N LEU A 129 10.49 8.81 0.42
CA LEU A 129 11.00 9.13 1.75
C LEU A 129 12.42 8.62 2.01
N GLY A 130 13.01 7.87 1.09
CA GLY A 130 14.36 7.34 1.26
C GLY A 130 14.91 6.70 0.01
N ARG A 131 16.14 6.22 0.12
CA ARG A 131 16.89 5.61 -0.97
C ARG A 131 16.32 4.22 -1.33
N PRO A 132 15.92 3.97 -2.59
CA PRO A 132 15.28 2.71 -3.01
C PRO A 132 16.09 1.44 -2.72
N GLN A 133 17.42 1.49 -2.80
CA GLN A 133 18.32 0.40 -2.42
C GLN A 133 17.98 -0.21 -1.04
N LEU A 134 17.66 0.64 -0.06
CA LEU A 134 17.37 0.19 1.29
C LEU A 134 16.09 -0.64 1.36
N LEU A 135 15.09 -0.31 0.53
CA LEU A 135 13.86 -1.09 0.40
C LEU A 135 14.08 -2.40 -0.36
N LEU A 136 14.98 -2.43 -1.35
CA LEU A 136 15.38 -3.67 -2.03
C LEU A 136 16.01 -4.65 -1.04
N GLN A 137 17.03 -4.20 -0.32
CA GLN A 137 17.75 -5.05 0.63
C GLN A 137 16.85 -5.51 1.77
N LEU A 138 16.01 -4.62 2.33
CA LEU A 138 15.07 -5.04 3.37
C LEU A 138 14.04 -6.04 2.84
N SER A 139 13.60 -5.88 1.60
CA SER A 139 12.67 -6.83 0.97
C SER A 139 13.31 -8.19 0.77
N GLU A 140 14.57 -8.23 0.33
CA GLU A 140 15.34 -9.46 0.21
C GLU A 140 15.52 -10.15 1.57
N VAL A 141 15.88 -9.40 2.61
CA VAL A 141 16.01 -9.92 3.99
C VAL A 141 14.72 -10.59 4.46
N ILE A 142 13.57 -9.95 4.23
CA ILE A 142 12.27 -10.51 4.59
C ILE A 142 12.03 -11.83 3.85
N MET A 143 12.34 -11.90 2.56
CA MET A 143 12.14 -13.13 1.79
C MET A 143 13.13 -14.24 2.15
N ARG A 144 14.40 -13.91 2.41
CA ARG A 144 15.39 -14.88 2.90
C ARG A 144 15.03 -15.40 4.28
N ALA A 145 14.46 -14.56 5.13
CA ALA A 145 13.95 -14.97 6.44
C ALA A 145 12.77 -15.95 6.31
N ARG A 146 11.86 -15.72 5.35
CA ARG A 146 10.76 -16.66 5.02
C ARG A 146 11.31 -18.00 4.54
N GLN A 147 12.26 -17.99 3.60
CA GLN A 147 12.93 -19.22 3.11
C GLN A 147 13.61 -19.97 4.26
N TYR A 148 14.31 -19.26 5.14
CA TYR A 148 14.94 -19.86 6.31
C TYR A 148 13.93 -20.56 7.23
N VAL A 149 12.78 -19.94 7.49
CA VAL A 149 11.72 -20.59 8.28
C VAL A 149 11.14 -21.80 7.57
N SER A 150 10.92 -21.73 6.27
CA SER A 150 10.52 -22.90 5.46
C SER A 150 11.51 -24.05 5.59
N ASP A 151 12.82 -23.78 5.57
CA ASP A 151 13.86 -24.80 5.69
C ASP A 151 13.94 -25.41 7.11
N VAL A 152 13.62 -24.62 8.14
CA VAL A 152 13.68 -25.05 9.55
C VAL A 152 12.39 -25.75 10.00
N VAL A 153 11.25 -25.10 9.77
CA VAL A 153 9.92 -25.49 10.30
C VAL A 153 9.14 -26.34 9.27
N GLY A 154 9.43 -26.20 7.99
CA GLY A 154 8.63 -26.78 6.90
C GLY A 154 7.44 -25.91 6.50
N GLY A 155 6.94 -26.11 5.28
CA GLY A 155 5.87 -25.32 4.68
C GLY A 155 6.40 -24.07 3.95
N GLU A 156 5.50 -23.28 3.37
CA GLU A 156 5.83 -22.05 2.63
C GLU A 156 5.09 -20.85 3.22
N GLY A 157 5.72 -19.67 3.21
CA GLY A 157 5.06 -18.40 3.56
C GLY A 157 5.74 -17.61 4.69
N ALA A 158 4.97 -16.72 5.32
CA ALA A 158 5.44 -15.93 6.44
C ALA A 158 5.49 -16.75 7.73
N VAL A 159 6.49 -16.49 8.58
CA VAL A 159 6.73 -17.20 9.85
C VAL A 159 5.47 -17.36 10.70
N LEU A 160 4.71 -16.28 10.84
CA LEU A 160 3.47 -16.23 11.59
C LEU A 160 2.43 -17.27 11.13
N ALA A 161 2.37 -17.55 9.82
CA ALA A 161 1.39 -18.46 9.23
C ALA A 161 1.64 -19.95 9.59
N HIS A 162 2.83 -20.29 10.09
CA HIS A 162 3.16 -21.66 10.47
C HIS A 162 2.64 -22.04 11.87
N HIS A 163 2.22 -21.07 12.69
CA HIS A 163 1.88 -21.28 14.11
C HIS A 163 2.97 -22.05 14.87
N ALA A 164 4.23 -21.89 14.45
CA ALA A 164 5.35 -22.62 15.00
C ALA A 164 5.62 -22.16 16.43
N LYS A 165 5.98 -23.09 17.31
CA LYS A 165 6.52 -22.75 18.62
C LYS A 165 8.06 -22.65 18.55
N PRO A 166 8.71 -21.83 19.41
CA PRO A 166 10.17 -21.74 19.46
C PRO A 166 10.88 -23.10 19.60
N GLU A 167 10.26 -24.08 20.25
CA GLU A 167 10.79 -25.43 20.46
C GLU A 167 11.05 -26.17 19.14
N ILE A 168 10.36 -25.81 18.04
CA ILE A 168 10.64 -26.39 16.71
C ILE A 168 12.04 -25.94 16.23
N PHE A 169 12.38 -24.67 16.43
CA PHE A 169 13.71 -24.16 16.11
C PHE A 169 14.76 -24.82 17.00
N GLU A 170 14.49 -24.95 18.30
CA GLU A 170 15.38 -25.62 19.25
C GLU A 170 15.65 -27.07 18.85
N LYS A 171 14.61 -27.83 18.55
CA LYS A 171 14.72 -29.23 18.11
C LYS A 171 15.53 -29.34 16.82
N LYS A 172 15.26 -28.49 15.82
CA LYS A 172 16.00 -28.50 14.55
C LYS A 172 17.49 -28.19 14.76
N PHE A 173 17.79 -27.25 15.65
CA PHE A 173 19.18 -26.88 15.96
C PHE A 173 19.89 -27.93 16.82
N GLU A 174 19.15 -28.70 17.63
CA GLU A 174 19.67 -29.84 18.37
C GLU A 174 19.99 -31.01 17.44
N GLU A 175 19.09 -31.34 16.51
CA GLU A 175 19.31 -32.34 15.45
C GLU A 175 20.51 -31.98 14.57
N ALA A 176 20.75 -30.68 14.37
CA ALA A 176 21.89 -30.17 13.63
C ALA A 176 23.18 -30.02 14.47
N HIS A 177 23.13 -30.29 15.77
CA HIS A 177 24.25 -30.14 16.71
C HIS A 177 24.82 -28.71 16.82
N ILE A 178 23.99 -27.68 16.62
CA ILE A 178 24.39 -26.25 16.70
C ILE A 178 23.74 -25.50 17.87
N ARG A 179 22.73 -26.09 18.52
CA ARG A 179 21.92 -25.46 19.58
C ARG A 179 22.75 -24.88 20.71
N GLU A 180 23.79 -25.57 21.17
CA GLU A 180 24.60 -25.15 22.34
C GLU A 180 25.55 -23.99 22.07
N SER A 181 25.68 -23.54 20.81
CA SER A 181 26.53 -22.39 20.51
C SER A 181 25.92 -21.09 21.07
N ALA A 182 26.76 -20.27 21.72
CA ALA A 182 26.32 -19.01 22.31
C ALA A 182 25.60 -18.06 21.31
N PRO A 183 26.03 -17.95 20.03
CA PRO A 183 25.32 -17.16 19.04
C PRO A 183 23.91 -17.69 18.71
N VAL A 184 23.75 -19.02 18.58
CA VAL A 184 22.42 -19.64 18.32
C VAL A 184 21.48 -19.44 19.51
N GLN A 185 21.97 -19.59 20.74
CA GLN A 185 21.19 -19.31 21.95
C GLN A 185 20.74 -17.85 22.03
N LYS A 186 21.61 -16.91 21.62
CA LYS A 186 21.25 -15.49 21.52
C LYS A 186 20.19 -15.25 20.45
N PHE A 187 20.27 -15.95 19.31
CA PHE A 187 19.25 -15.88 18.25
C PHE A 187 17.90 -16.40 18.73
N LEU A 188 17.84 -17.58 19.36
CA LEU A 188 16.60 -18.15 19.90
C LEU A 188 15.89 -17.19 20.87
N LYS A 189 16.65 -16.51 21.73
CA LYS A 189 16.12 -15.49 22.67
C LYS A 189 15.56 -14.24 22.00
N LYS A 190 15.96 -13.94 20.76
CA LYS A 190 15.47 -12.78 19.99
C LYS A 190 14.18 -13.07 19.21
N ILE A 191 13.82 -14.35 19.04
CA ILE A 191 12.59 -14.74 18.36
C ILE A 191 11.38 -14.15 19.10
N GLN A 192 10.50 -13.46 18.38
CA GLN A 192 9.32 -12.86 18.94
C GLN A 192 8.14 -13.82 18.85
N SER A 193 7.46 -14.02 19.98
CA SER A 193 6.26 -14.84 20.07
C SER A 193 5.02 -14.03 20.47
N ASP A 194 3.85 -14.54 20.12
CA ASP A 194 2.55 -14.03 20.59
C ASP A 194 2.27 -14.46 22.04
N LYS A 195 1.12 -14.04 22.56
CA LYS A 195 0.67 -14.37 23.92
C LYS A 195 0.46 -15.88 24.14
N GLU A 196 0.25 -16.64 23.08
CA GLU A 196 0.09 -18.09 23.13
C GLU A 196 1.46 -18.80 23.00
N GLY A 197 2.53 -18.06 22.76
CA GLY A 197 3.88 -18.58 22.57
C GLY A 197 4.19 -19.03 21.14
N ASN A 198 3.33 -18.74 20.15
CA ASN A 198 3.66 -19.01 18.74
C ASN A 198 4.56 -17.90 18.19
N VAL A 199 5.54 -18.28 17.37
CA VAL A 199 6.45 -17.35 16.72
C VAL A 199 5.69 -16.43 15.75
N ILE A 200 5.90 -15.13 15.90
CA ILE A 200 5.42 -14.08 15.00
C ILE A 200 6.55 -13.63 14.06
N HIS A 201 7.72 -13.31 14.62
CA HIS A 201 8.87 -12.79 13.87
C HIS A 201 10.19 -13.39 14.35
N LEU A 202 11.14 -13.59 13.42
CA LEU A 202 12.51 -13.95 13.80
C LEU A 202 13.31 -12.78 14.37
N PHE A 203 12.91 -11.55 14.04
CA PHE A 203 13.65 -10.34 14.36
C PHE A 203 12.75 -9.33 15.09
N PRO A 204 13.31 -8.52 15.99
CA PRO A 204 12.55 -7.50 16.71
C PRO A 204 12.27 -6.27 15.84
N TRP A 205 11.26 -6.37 14.99
CA TRP A 205 10.87 -5.29 14.06
C TRP A 205 10.42 -4.00 14.74
N SER A 206 9.88 -4.08 15.96
CA SER A 206 9.56 -2.89 16.77
C SER A 206 10.79 -2.04 17.05
N GLY A 207 11.94 -2.70 17.24
CA GLY A 207 13.22 -2.06 17.44
C GLY A 207 13.62 -1.18 16.28
N ILE A 208 13.21 -1.50 15.04
CA ILE A 208 13.52 -0.69 13.86
C ILE A 208 12.88 0.71 13.94
N LEU A 209 11.75 0.84 14.64
CA LEU A 209 11.07 2.13 14.82
C LEU A 209 11.55 2.90 16.05
N ASP A 210 11.83 2.18 17.13
CA ASP A 210 11.90 2.77 18.48
C ASP A 210 13.32 2.71 19.08
N GLU A 211 14.22 1.89 18.52
CA GLU A 211 15.52 1.62 19.09
C GLU A 211 16.61 1.80 18.02
N ASN A 212 17.75 2.36 18.40
CA ASN A 212 18.85 2.68 17.47
C ASN A 212 19.63 1.44 16.99
N TYR A 213 18.95 0.33 16.69
CA TYR A 213 19.56 -0.92 16.28
C TYR A 213 20.35 -0.79 14.98
N GLU A 214 21.52 -1.41 14.96
CA GLU A 214 22.27 -1.67 13.74
C GLU A 214 21.56 -2.79 12.96
N LEU A 215 21.08 -2.47 11.77
CA LEU A 215 20.28 -3.39 10.95
C LEU A 215 21.10 -4.63 10.57
N SER A 216 22.37 -4.41 10.24
CA SER A 216 23.29 -5.47 9.81
C SER A 216 23.60 -6.50 10.91
N GLU A 217 23.54 -6.10 12.18
CA GLU A 217 23.66 -6.99 13.34
C GLU A 217 22.33 -7.68 13.69
N THR A 218 21.21 -7.02 13.37
CA THR A 218 19.88 -7.50 13.71
C THR A 218 19.45 -8.67 12.83
N PHE A 219 19.74 -8.62 11.53
CA PHE A 219 19.26 -9.59 10.54
C PHE A 219 20.26 -10.73 10.29
N GLN A 220 20.41 -11.59 11.29
CA GLN A 220 21.28 -12.76 11.22
C GLN A 220 20.54 -14.02 11.67
N VAL A 221 20.77 -15.13 10.96
CA VAL A 221 20.23 -16.46 11.29
C VAL A 221 21.36 -17.46 11.38
N PRO A 222 21.25 -18.53 12.19
CA PRO A 222 22.27 -19.54 12.23
C PRO A 222 22.19 -20.46 11.01
N ASP A 223 23.33 -20.66 10.34
CA ASP A 223 23.47 -21.67 9.29
C ASP A 223 23.30 -23.06 9.91
N ILE A 224 22.36 -23.83 9.37
CA ILE A 224 21.96 -25.13 9.94
C ILE A 224 23.12 -26.14 9.86
N LYS A 225 24.08 -26.00 8.95
CA LYS A 225 25.16 -26.97 8.76
C LYS A 225 26.38 -26.67 9.63
N THR A 226 26.68 -25.39 9.83
CA THR A 226 27.92 -24.92 10.46
C THR A 226 27.71 -24.28 11.82
N GLY A 227 26.48 -23.86 12.14
CA GLY A 227 26.15 -23.12 13.36
C GLY A 227 26.64 -21.67 13.38
N GLN A 228 27.31 -21.21 12.31
CA GLN A 228 27.76 -19.83 12.20
C GLN A 228 26.59 -18.91 11.88
N MET A 229 26.61 -17.69 12.43
CA MET A 229 25.60 -16.68 12.12
C MET A 229 25.83 -16.13 10.72
N VAL A 230 24.82 -16.25 9.87
CA VAL A 230 24.82 -15.73 8.50
C VAL A 230 23.94 -14.49 8.43
N LYS A 231 24.50 -13.42 7.87
CA LYS A 231 23.77 -12.18 7.60
C LYS A 231 22.77 -12.41 6.46
N LEU A 232 21.52 -12.01 6.67
CA LEU A 232 20.50 -12.00 5.61
C LEU A 232 20.57 -10.72 4.76
N MET A 233 21.19 -9.67 5.29
CA MET A 233 21.36 -8.38 4.65
C MET A 233 22.80 -8.21 4.18
N THR A 234 23.01 -7.60 3.00
CA THR A 234 24.32 -7.06 2.63
C THR A 234 24.76 -6.03 3.66
N GLN A 235 26.05 -5.94 3.91
CA GLN A 235 26.57 -4.98 4.88
C GLN A 235 26.20 -3.56 4.47
N LEU A 236 25.53 -2.82 5.37
CA LEU A 236 25.27 -1.40 5.18
C LEU A 236 26.47 -0.60 5.67
N THR A 237 26.79 0.50 4.99
CA THR A 237 27.69 1.50 5.55
C THR A 237 26.99 2.27 6.68
N THR A 238 27.75 2.92 7.56
CA THR A 238 27.18 3.78 8.62
C THR A 238 26.24 4.85 8.04
N LYS A 239 26.57 5.37 6.86
CA LYS A 239 25.75 6.35 6.14
C LYS A 239 24.45 5.74 5.63
N GLU A 240 24.48 4.51 5.13
CA GLU A 240 23.27 3.81 4.69
C GLU A 240 22.35 3.44 5.86
N GLU A 241 22.92 3.07 7.00
CA GLU A 241 22.14 2.88 8.23
C GLU A 241 21.46 4.18 8.68
N GLU A 242 22.18 5.32 8.61
CA GLU A 242 21.60 6.63 8.89
C GLU A 242 20.48 7.00 7.90
N MET A 243 20.69 6.79 6.60
CA MET A 243 19.67 7.00 5.56
C MET A 243 18.42 6.14 5.81
N PHE A 244 18.60 4.90 6.25
CA PHE A 244 17.48 4.05 6.63
C PHE A 244 16.72 4.59 7.85
N ARG A 245 17.43 4.99 8.91
CA ARG A 245 16.83 5.62 10.08
C ARG A 245 16.06 6.89 9.70
N ASN A 246 16.60 7.70 8.79
CA ASN A 246 15.94 8.90 8.27
C ASN A 246 14.65 8.57 7.51
N MET A 247 14.67 7.54 6.65
CA MET A 247 13.47 7.08 5.93
C MET A 247 12.36 6.65 6.89
N VAL A 248 12.70 5.86 7.91
CA VAL A 248 11.76 5.41 8.95
C VAL A 248 11.26 6.60 9.79
N ARG A 249 12.15 7.53 10.18
CA ARG A 249 11.80 8.76 10.90
C ARG A 249 10.79 9.59 10.12
N ARG A 250 11.01 9.80 8.82
CA ARG A 250 10.08 10.56 7.94
C ARG A 250 8.71 9.88 7.88
N LEU A 251 8.67 8.57 7.65
CA LEU A 251 7.42 7.80 7.65
C LEU A 251 6.68 7.95 9.00
N ASN A 252 7.39 7.73 10.11
CA ASN A 252 6.83 7.85 11.45
C ASN A 252 6.32 9.28 11.73
N THR A 253 7.02 10.31 11.27
CA THR A 253 6.62 11.71 11.42
C THR A 253 5.31 11.99 10.69
N ILE A 254 5.18 11.52 9.43
CA ILE A 254 3.96 11.68 8.63
C ILE A 254 2.78 10.96 9.31
N VAL A 255 2.98 9.71 9.75
CA VAL A 255 1.92 8.92 10.40
C VAL A 255 1.50 9.53 11.74
N ALA A 256 2.46 9.98 12.56
CA ALA A 256 2.16 10.65 13.82
C ALA A 256 1.38 11.96 13.61
N THR A 257 1.71 12.72 12.57
CA THR A 257 0.98 13.95 12.22
C THR A 257 -0.43 13.63 11.77
N ALA A 258 -0.63 12.58 10.97
CA ALA A 258 -1.97 12.18 10.53
C ALA A 258 -2.86 11.73 11.69
N ASP A 259 -2.32 10.93 12.63
CA ASP A 259 -3.03 10.54 13.84
C ASP A 259 -3.47 11.76 14.67
N LYS A 260 -2.56 12.73 14.86
CA LYS A 260 -2.86 14.00 15.56
C LYS A 260 -3.93 14.85 14.86
N LEU A 261 -3.92 14.88 13.53
CA LEU A 261 -4.86 15.66 12.71
C LEU A 261 -6.18 14.93 12.43
N ASP A 262 -6.36 13.72 12.98
CA ASP A 262 -7.50 12.85 12.71
C ASP A 262 -7.67 12.53 11.20
N VAL A 263 -6.56 12.40 10.49
CA VAL A 263 -6.52 12.03 9.06
C VAL A 263 -6.00 10.61 8.90
N ARG A 264 -6.55 9.87 7.92
CA ARG A 264 -6.11 8.50 7.62
C ARG A 264 -5.09 8.50 6.48
N ILE A 265 -4.15 7.56 6.51
CA ILE A 265 -3.10 7.42 5.50
C ILE A 265 -3.22 6.10 4.76
N MET A 266 -2.99 6.15 3.45
CA MET A 266 -2.76 4.98 2.62
C MET A 266 -1.31 4.94 2.18
N ILE A 267 -0.58 3.90 2.59
CA ILE A 267 0.75 3.62 2.04
C ILE A 267 0.53 2.90 0.72
N ASP A 268 0.84 3.58 -0.38
CA ASP A 268 0.67 3.03 -1.72
C ASP A 268 1.61 1.86 -1.96
N ALA A 269 1.07 0.83 -2.62
CA ALA A 269 1.87 -0.25 -3.13
C ALA A 269 2.72 0.22 -4.32
N GLU A 270 3.88 -0.39 -4.47
CA GLU A 270 4.85 -0.13 -5.53
C GLU A 270 5.24 -1.44 -6.21
N GLN A 271 6.39 -1.48 -6.88
CA GLN A 271 6.86 -2.68 -7.56
C GLN A 271 7.13 -3.84 -6.58
N THR A 272 7.01 -5.07 -7.08
CA THR A 272 7.07 -6.29 -6.26
C THR A 272 8.41 -6.50 -5.54
N TYR A 273 9.47 -5.84 -5.98
CA TYR A 273 10.80 -5.88 -5.37
C TYR A 273 10.99 -4.88 -4.22
N PHE A 274 10.10 -3.91 -4.04
CA PHE A 274 10.05 -3.05 -2.83
C PHE A 274 8.94 -3.47 -1.86
N GLN A 275 7.91 -4.14 -2.38
CA GLN A 275 6.67 -4.35 -1.66
C GLN A 275 6.82 -5.08 -0.31
N PRO A 276 7.68 -6.10 -0.12
CA PRO A 276 7.84 -6.73 1.18
C PRO A 276 8.31 -5.74 2.27
N ALA A 277 9.30 -4.89 1.97
CA ALA A 277 9.76 -3.85 2.89
C ALA A 277 8.67 -2.81 3.18
N ILE A 278 7.99 -2.34 2.13
CA ILE A 278 6.89 -1.36 2.25
C ILE A 278 5.78 -1.92 3.16
N SER A 279 5.30 -3.14 2.88
CA SER A 279 4.27 -3.80 3.66
C SER A 279 4.71 -3.98 5.11
N ARG A 280 5.95 -4.43 5.35
CA ARG A 280 6.46 -4.67 6.70
C ARG A 280 6.53 -3.39 7.53
N LEU A 281 7.09 -2.32 6.98
CA LEU A 281 7.14 -1.02 7.64
C LEU A 281 5.74 -0.44 7.87
N THR A 282 4.82 -0.67 6.94
CA THR A 282 3.42 -0.26 7.08
C THR A 282 2.72 -0.99 8.23
N LEU A 283 2.91 -2.30 8.37
CA LEU A 283 2.36 -3.07 9.48
C LEU A 283 2.91 -2.63 10.83
N GLU A 284 4.19 -2.26 10.91
CA GLU A 284 4.75 -1.70 12.14
C GLU A 284 4.14 -0.33 12.48
N MET A 285 3.85 0.50 11.47
CA MET A 285 3.08 1.73 11.68
C MET A 285 1.63 1.44 12.12
N MET A 286 0.97 0.41 11.58
CA MET A 286 -0.35 -0.02 12.06
C MET A 286 -0.28 -0.48 13.52
N ARG A 287 0.69 -1.33 13.87
CA ARG A 287 0.88 -1.81 15.25
C ARG A 287 1.03 -0.66 16.24
N LYS A 288 1.74 0.40 15.84
CA LYS A 288 1.99 1.58 16.68
C LYS A 288 0.80 2.55 16.75
N TYR A 289 0.13 2.84 15.63
CA TYR A 289 -0.87 3.92 15.53
C TYR A 289 -2.31 3.44 15.41
N ASN A 290 -2.57 2.24 14.88
CA ASN A 290 -3.92 1.70 14.73
C ASN A 290 -4.46 1.06 16.03
N THR A 291 -4.39 1.77 17.14
CA THR A 291 -4.76 1.24 18.46
C THR A 291 -6.25 1.38 18.78
N LYS A 292 -6.91 2.42 18.24
CA LYS A 292 -8.34 2.71 18.47
C LYS A 292 -9.22 2.56 17.21
N ARG A 293 -8.60 2.67 16.04
CA ARG A 293 -9.22 2.60 14.72
C ARG A 293 -8.14 2.38 13.67
N ALA A 294 -8.52 2.04 12.44
CA ALA A 294 -7.60 2.02 11.32
C ALA A 294 -7.24 3.45 10.87
N VAL A 295 -6.01 3.89 11.17
CA VAL A 295 -5.43 5.17 10.73
C VAL A 295 -4.56 4.95 9.49
N VAL A 296 -3.68 3.95 9.56
CA VAL A 296 -2.76 3.54 8.49
C VAL A 296 -3.36 2.36 7.73
N PHE A 297 -3.31 2.44 6.40
CA PHE A 297 -3.79 1.42 5.48
C PHE A 297 -2.63 0.93 4.60
N ASN A 298 -2.44 -0.38 4.53
CA ASN A 298 -1.54 -1.02 3.59
C ASN A 298 -2.29 -1.28 2.27
N THR A 299 -1.59 -1.15 1.15
CA THR A 299 -2.19 -1.38 -0.18
C THR A 299 -1.84 -2.78 -0.66
N TYR A 300 -2.87 -3.59 -0.94
CA TYR A 300 -2.73 -4.95 -1.46
C TYR A 300 -3.10 -4.98 -2.94
N GLN A 301 -2.18 -5.48 -3.76
CA GLN A 301 -2.33 -5.56 -5.21
C GLN A 301 -2.77 -6.96 -5.62
N THR A 302 -4.05 -7.15 -5.90
CA THR A 302 -4.67 -8.48 -6.11
C THR A 302 -4.40 -9.07 -7.49
N TYR A 303 -3.69 -8.37 -8.36
CA TYR A 303 -3.07 -8.93 -9.56
C TYR A 303 -1.87 -9.82 -9.26
N LEU A 304 -1.34 -9.82 -8.03
CA LEU A 304 -0.29 -10.74 -7.60
C LEU A 304 -0.90 -12.05 -7.12
N GLN A 305 -0.19 -13.14 -7.36
CA GLN A 305 -0.62 -14.47 -6.91
C GLN A 305 -0.66 -14.58 -5.38
N ASP A 306 0.29 -13.94 -4.69
CA ASP A 306 0.41 -14.03 -3.22
C ASP A 306 -0.51 -13.10 -2.44
N ALA A 307 -1.21 -12.17 -3.11
CA ALA A 307 -1.94 -11.08 -2.44
C ALA A 307 -2.95 -11.56 -1.40
N PHE A 308 -3.67 -12.65 -1.70
CA PHE A 308 -4.63 -13.25 -0.77
C PHE A 308 -3.95 -13.78 0.50
N MET A 309 -2.81 -14.46 0.35
CA MET A 309 -2.07 -15.04 1.47
C MET A 309 -1.43 -13.96 2.34
N GLU A 310 -0.92 -12.89 1.74
CA GLU A 310 -0.41 -11.73 2.47
C GLU A 310 -1.53 -11.09 3.32
N VAL A 311 -2.71 -10.82 2.73
CA VAL A 311 -3.84 -10.24 3.50
C VAL A 311 -4.29 -11.16 4.63
N LYS A 312 -4.39 -12.47 4.38
CA LYS A 312 -4.77 -13.45 5.40
C LYS A 312 -3.77 -13.45 6.57
N THR A 313 -2.48 -13.43 6.26
CA THR A 313 -1.39 -13.39 7.25
C THR A 313 -1.43 -12.09 8.06
N ASP A 314 -1.61 -10.96 7.39
CA ASP A 314 -1.58 -9.65 8.05
C ASP A 314 -2.82 -9.41 8.93
N LEU A 315 -4.00 -9.90 8.50
CA LEU A 315 -5.21 -9.94 9.33
C LEU A 315 -4.98 -10.72 10.63
N GLU A 316 -4.29 -11.85 10.52
CA GLU A 316 -3.97 -12.69 11.67
C GLU A 316 -2.92 -12.04 12.57
N GLN A 317 -1.90 -11.39 11.99
CA GLN A 317 -0.95 -10.60 12.77
C GLN A 317 -1.66 -9.48 13.55
N ALA A 318 -2.60 -8.78 12.92
CA ALA A 318 -3.41 -7.73 13.55
C ALA A 318 -4.22 -8.26 14.74
N GLU A 319 -4.81 -9.44 14.61
CA GLU A 319 -5.54 -10.12 15.70
C GLU A 319 -4.59 -10.49 16.85
N ARG A 320 -3.50 -11.20 16.55
CA ARG A 320 -2.55 -11.69 17.58
C ARG A 320 -1.81 -10.57 18.31
N GLN A 321 -1.52 -9.47 17.62
CA GLN A 321 -0.85 -8.29 18.17
C GLN A 321 -1.81 -7.17 18.60
N ASN A 322 -3.12 -7.41 18.47
CA ASN A 322 -4.21 -6.52 18.90
C ASN A 322 -4.10 -5.07 18.38
N PHE A 323 -4.01 -4.90 17.06
CA PHE A 323 -4.14 -3.61 16.39
C PHE A 323 -5.24 -3.66 15.31
N HIS A 324 -5.76 -2.50 14.91
CA HIS A 324 -6.79 -2.39 13.89
C HIS A 324 -6.16 -2.52 12.50
N PHE A 325 -6.65 -3.46 11.70
CA PHE A 325 -6.13 -3.72 10.36
C PHE A 325 -6.71 -2.74 9.35
N GLY A 326 -5.85 -2.11 8.54
CA GLY A 326 -6.27 -1.21 7.46
C GLY A 326 -5.82 -1.74 6.09
N ALA A 327 -6.76 -2.03 5.18
CA ALA A 327 -6.42 -2.54 3.85
C ALA A 327 -7.03 -1.69 2.72
N LYS A 328 -6.19 -1.21 1.80
CA LYS A 328 -6.62 -0.72 0.49
C LYS A 328 -6.45 -1.83 -0.53
N ILE A 329 -7.56 -2.35 -1.04
CA ILE A 329 -7.57 -3.44 -2.01
C ILE A 329 -7.68 -2.85 -3.41
N VAL A 330 -6.64 -3.06 -4.22
CA VAL A 330 -6.56 -2.64 -5.63
C VAL A 330 -6.28 -3.86 -6.51
N ARG A 331 -6.55 -3.78 -7.81
CA ARG A 331 -6.00 -4.76 -8.75
C ARG A 331 -4.47 -4.64 -8.82
N GLY A 332 -3.97 -3.48 -9.22
CA GLY A 332 -2.54 -3.22 -9.37
C GLY A 332 -2.28 -2.27 -10.54
N ALA A 333 -1.11 -1.65 -10.56
CA ALA A 333 -0.74 -0.62 -11.54
C ALA A 333 0.49 -0.99 -12.40
N TYR A 334 1.19 -2.08 -12.06
CA TYR A 334 2.53 -2.38 -12.60
C TYR A 334 2.58 -3.68 -13.44
N ILE A 335 1.44 -4.24 -13.86
CA ILE A 335 1.35 -5.62 -14.44
C ILE A 335 2.24 -5.86 -15.64
N GLU A 336 2.30 -4.91 -16.56
CA GLU A 336 3.10 -5.06 -17.78
C GLU A 336 4.60 -4.96 -17.49
N GLN A 337 4.97 -4.11 -16.53
CA GLN A 337 6.34 -3.97 -16.06
C GLN A 337 6.81 -5.22 -15.32
N GLU A 338 6.00 -5.75 -14.39
CA GLU A 338 6.33 -6.95 -13.61
C GLU A 338 6.56 -8.17 -14.51
N ARG A 339 5.68 -8.38 -15.50
CA ARG A 339 5.80 -9.48 -16.48
C ARG A 339 7.07 -9.34 -17.32
N ALA A 340 7.32 -8.15 -17.85
CA ALA A 340 8.51 -7.89 -18.66
C ALA A 340 9.79 -8.10 -17.85
N ARG A 341 9.79 -7.69 -16.57
CA ARG A 341 10.92 -7.83 -15.67
C ARG A 341 11.20 -9.28 -15.28
N ALA A 342 10.16 -10.04 -14.91
CA ALA A 342 10.26 -11.48 -14.65
C ALA A 342 10.89 -12.23 -15.83
N ALA A 343 10.42 -11.94 -17.05
CA ALA A 343 10.96 -12.55 -18.26
C ALA A 343 12.42 -12.18 -18.50
N ALA A 344 12.80 -10.90 -18.33
CA ALA A 344 14.17 -10.44 -18.54
C ALA A 344 15.17 -11.03 -17.53
N MET A 345 14.76 -11.17 -16.27
CA MET A 345 15.63 -11.66 -15.18
C MET A 345 15.54 -13.17 -14.96
N GLY A 346 14.61 -13.86 -15.62
CA GLY A 346 14.42 -15.30 -15.54
C GLY A 346 13.91 -15.78 -14.18
N TYR A 347 12.97 -15.05 -13.56
CA TYR A 347 12.22 -15.51 -12.39
C TYR A 347 10.73 -15.65 -12.71
N ALA A 348 9.99 -16.42 -11.90
CA ALA A 348 8.58 -16.69 -12.13
C ALA A 348 7.73 -15.40 -12.18
N ASP A 349 6.80 -15.32 -13.12
CA ASP A 349 5.85 -14.20 -13.20
C ASP A 349 5.02 -14.14 -11.91
N PRO A 350 5.12 -13.05 -11.11
CA PRO A 350 4.41 -12.95 -9.84
C PRO A 350 2.92 -12.61 -10.04
N THR A 351 2.48 -12.36 -11.28
CA THR A 351 1.14 -11.88 -11.60
C THR A 351 0.18 -13.02 -11.91
N ASN A 352 -1.11 -12.77 -11.70
CA ASN A 352 -2.17 -13.68 -12.11
C ASN A 352 -2.20 -13.81 -13.64
N PRO A 353 -2.61 -14.99 -14.16
CA PRO A 353 -2.54 -15.27 -15.59
C PRO A 353 -3.52 -14.41 -16.41
N SER A 354 -4.65 -14.02 -15.84
CA SER A 354 -5.71 -13.29 -16.55
C SER A 354 -6.40 -12.21 -15.71
N TYR A 355 -7.22 -11.42 -16.39
CA TYR A 355 -8.10 -10.43 -15.78
C TYR A 355 -9.13 -11.09 -14.84
N GLU A 356 -9.67 -12.24 -15.24
CA GLU A 356 -10.64 -13.02 -14.50
C GLU A 356 -10.00 -13.57 -13.22
N ALA A 357 -8.80 -14.15 -13.32
CA ALA A 357 -8.03 -14.63 -12.16
C ALA A 357 -7.70 -13.48 -11.18
N THR A 358 -7.36 -12.29 -11.71
CA THR A 358 -7.17 -11.09 -10.89
C THR A 358 -8.46 -10.64 -10.19
N THR A 359 -9.60 -10.77 -10.87
CA THR A 359 -10.91 -10.42 -10.30
C THR A 359 -11.33 -11.42 -9.22
N GLU A 360 -11.10 -12.71 -9.44
CA GLU A 360 -11.30 -13.74 -8.44
C GLU A 360 -10.43 -13.50 -7.21
N SER A 361 -9.13 -13.23 -7.39
CA SER A 361 -8.22 -12.88 -6.30
C SER A 361 -8.70 -11.64 -5.54
N TYR A 362 -9.20 -10.61 -6.24
CA TYR A 362 -9.78 -9.43 -5.61
C TYR A 362 -10.98 -9.79 -4.72
N HIS A 363 -11.95 -10.52 -5.28
CA HIS A 363 -13.16 -10.91 -4.55
C HIS A 363 -12.85 -11.82 -3.37
N LYS A 364 -11.94 -12.79 -3.55
CA LYS A 364 -11.48 -13.69 -2.49
C LYS A 364 -10.81 -12.94 -1.34
N THR A 365 -9.97 -11.96 -1.67
CA THR A 365 -9.29 -11.10 -0.68
C THR A 365 -10.30 -10.25 0.10
N LEU A 366 -11.23 -9.59 -0.59
CA LEU A 366 -12.30 -8.84 0.06
C LEU A 366 -13.15 -9.73 0.96
N MET A 367 -13.55 -10.92 0.47
CA MET A 367 -14.36 -11.88 1.23
C MET A 367 -13.67 -12.34 2.51
N GLU A 368 -12.35 -12.53 2.52
CA GLU A 368 -11.64 -12.88 3.75
C GLU A 368 -11.72 -11.77 4.79
N CYS A 369 -11.51 -10.51 4.39
CA CYS A 369 -11.67 -9.38 5.30
C CYS A 369 -13.11 -9.29 5.84
N LEU A 370 -14.11 -9.39 4.96
CA LEU A 370 -15.53 -9.39 5.34
C LEU A 370 -15.89 -10.55 6.27
N ARG A 371 -15.33 -11.74 6.03
CA ARG A 371 -15.51 -12.91 6.89
C ARG A 371 -14.97 -12.65 8.30
N ARG A 372 -13.78 -12.06 8.43
CA ARG A 372 -13.20 -11.68 9.73
C ARG A 372 -14.02 -10.60 10.44
N MET A 373 -14.51 -9.60 9.71
CA MET A 373 -15.41 -8.57 10.26
C MET A 373 -16.70 -9.18 10.82
N LYS A 374 -17.30 -10.11 10.06
CA LYS A 374 -18.48 -10.85 10.53
C LYS A 374 -18.18 -11.64 11.80
N GLN A 375 -17.02 -12.29 11.89
CA GLN A 375 -16.62 -13.01 13.11
C GLN A 375 -16.53 -12.09 14.34
N TYR A 376 -16.00 -10.86 14.19
CA TYR A 376 -16.02 -9.89 15.29
C TYR A 376 -17.45 -9.51 15.67
N LYS A 377 -18.29 -9.22 14.68
CA LYS A 377 -19.70 -8.87 14.90
C LYS A 377 -20.49 -9.99 15.60
N ASP A 378 -20.31 -11.23 15.16
CA ASP A 378 -20.97 -12.41 15.74
C ASP A 378 -20.53 -12.65 17.20
N LYS A 379 -19.30 -12.24 17.57
CA LYS A 379 -18.79 -12.26 18.95
C LYS A 379 -19.23 -11.04 19.77
N GLY A 380 -19.95 -10.08 19.19
CA GLY A 380 -20.29 -8.80 19.83
C GLY A 380 -19.10 -7.85 19.98
N GLU A 381 -18.01 -8.09 19.26
CA GLU A 381 -16.83 -7.22 19.22
C GLU A 381 -16.98 -6.13 18.16
N ASP A 382 -16.16 -5.08 18.28
CA ASP A 382 -16.15 -3.96 17.34
C ASP A 382 -15.64 -4.37 15.95
N CYS A 383 -16.50 -4.24 14.94
CA CYS A 383 -16.13 -4.49 13.54
C CYS A 383 -15.14 -3.45 12.99
N ASN A 384 -14.97 -2.29 13.64
CA ASN A 384 -13.98 -1.27 13.30
C ASN A 384 -12.53 -1.77 13.43
N LYS A 385 -12.31 -2.93 14.07
CA LYS A 385 -11.03 -3.64 14.07
C LYS A 385 -10.46 -3.88 12.67
N ILE A 386 -11.30 -3.85 11.63
CA ILE A 386 -10.86 -3.92 10.23
C ILE A 386 -11.45 -2.71 9.49
N GLY A 387 -10.59 -1.96 8.80
CA GLY A 387 -10.97 -0.91 7.85
C GLY A 387 -10.55 -1.31 6.43
N ILE A 388 -11.45 -1.16 5.46
CA ILE A 388 -11.20 -1.56 4.06
C ILE A 388 -11.48 -0.39 3.12
N MET A 389 -10.58 -0.15 2.17
CA MET A 389 -10.82 0.66 0.98
C MET A 389 -10.93 -0.25 -0.24
N VAL A 390 -12.15 -0.37 -0.78
CA VAL A 390 -12.46 -1.02 -2.06
C VAL A 390 -12.16 -0.01 -3.18
N ALA A 391 -10.91 -0.03 -3.67
CA ALA A 391 -10.47 0.86 -4.73
C ALA A 391 -10.67 0.21 -6.12
N SER A 392 -11.77 0.55 -6.78
CA SER A 392 -12.14 -0.01 -8.08
C SER A 392 -13.08 0.89 -8.89
N HIS A 393 -12.85 0.96 -10.21
CA HIS A 393 -13.78 1.53 -11.19
C HIS A 393 -14.57 0.45 -11.96
N ASN A 394 -14.53 -0.80 -11.49
CA ASN A 394 -15.33 -1.88 -12.05
C ASN A 394 -16.65 -1.95 -11.28
N GLU A 395 -17.77 -1.77 -11.99
CA GLU A 395 -19.11 -1.77 -11.40
C GLU A 395 -19.46 -3.12 -10.76
N ASP A 396 -19.08 -4.22 -11.37
CA ASP A 396 -19.39 -5.57 -10.88
C ASP A 396 -18.66 -5.83 -9.55
N THR A 397 -17.40 -5.40 -9.42
CA THR A 397 -16.65 -5.48 -8.15
C THR A 397 -17.28 -4.62 -7.06
N VAL A 398 -17.74 -3.41 -7.40
CA VAL A 398 -18.43 -2.53 -6.42
C VAL A 398 -19.77 -3.12 -6.00
N ARG A 399 -20.55 -3.63 -6.96
CA ARG A 399 -21.82 -4.30 -6.69
C ARG A 399 -21.62 -5.55 -5.83
N PHE A 400 -20.64 -6.38 -6.17
CA PHE A 400 -20.25 -7.55 -5.38
C PHE A 400 -19.94 -7.16 -3.93
N ALA A 401 -19.13 -6.11 -3.70
CA ALA A 401 -18.82 -5.65 -2.36
C ALA A 401 -20.08 -5.23 -1.57
N ILE A 402 -20.98 -4.47 -2.19
CA ILE A 402 -22.25 -4.04 -1.57
C ILE A 402 -23.15 -5.23 -1.23
N GLU A 403 -23.29 -6.19 -2.15
CA GLU A 403 -24.09 -7.39 -1.94
C GLU A 403 -23.53 -8.20 -0.76
N LYS A 404 -22.21 -8.38 -0.70
CA LYS A 404 -21.55 -9.09 0.40
C LYS A 404 -21.66 -8.36 1.73
N MET A 405 -21.53 -7.03 1.76
CA MET A 405 -21.82 -6.24 2.96
C MET A 405 -23.22 -6.52 3.49
N LYS A 406 -24.24 -6.50 2.61
CA LYS A 406 -25.62 -6.78 2.99
C LYS A 406 -25.81 -8.20 3.52
N GLU A 407 -25.22 -9.20 2.86
CA GLU A 407 -25.30 -10.61 3.27
C GLU A 407 -24.76 -10.85 4.68
N ILE A 408 -23.69 -10.15 5.07
CA ILE A 408 -23.08 -10.29 6.40
C ILE A 408 -23.56 -9.23 7.40
N GLY A 409 -24.51 -8.39 6.99
CA GLY A 409 -25.10 -7.36 7.84
C GLY A 409 -24.18 -6.20 8.18
N ILE A 410 -23.14 -5.90 7.39
CA ILE A 410 -22.38 -4.65 7.52
C ILE A 410 -23.15 -3.53 6.84
N SER A 411 -23.51 -2.50 7.60
CA SER A 411 -24.24 -1.35 7.07
C SER A 411 -23.28 -0.20 6.73
N PRO A 412 -23.69 0.75 5.87
CA PRO A 412 -22.90 1.95 5.58
C PRO A 412 -22.50 2.74 6.84
N GLU A 413 -23.36 2.73 7.85
CA GLU A 413 -23.20 3.45 9.13
C GLU A 413 -22.07 2.87 10.00
N ASP A 414 -21.65 1.63 9.75
CA ASP A 414 -20.49 1.02 10.41
C ASP A 414 -19.19 1.73 10.01
N LYS A 415 -19.13 2.43 8.86
CA LYS A 415 -17.97 3.23 8.36
C LYS A 415 -16.66 2.46 8.18
N VAL A 416 -16.72 1.14 8.21
CA VAL A 416 -15.56 0.25 8.07
C VAL A 416 -15.17 -0.04 6.62
N ILE A 417 -16.08 0.15 5.67
CA ILE A 417 -15.83 -0.07 4.24
C ILE A 417 -15.99 1.23 3.47
N CYS A 418 -14.91 1.62 2.81
CA CYS A 418 -14.81 2.78 1.95
C CYS A 418 -14.71 2.35 0.48
N PHE A 419 -15.27 3.14 -0.42
CA PHE A 419 -15.19 2.92 -1.87
C PHE A 419 -14.38 4.03 -2.51
N GLY A 420 -13.34 3.68 -3.26
CA GLY A 420 -12.41 4.64 -3.87
C GLY A 420 -12.44 4.61 -5.38
N GLN A 421 -12.59 5.77 -6.02
CA GLN A 421 -12.43 5.95 -7.46
C GLN A 421 -11.48 7.12 -7.77
N LEU A 422 -10.99 7.21 -9.01
CA LEU A 422 -10.16 8.33 -9.44
C LEU A 422 -11.07 9.51 -9.78
N PHE A 423 -10.63 10.72 -9.46
CA PHE A 423 -11.29 11.95 -9.87
C PHE A 423 -11.34 12.03 -11.40
N GLY A 424 -12.48 12.46 -11.94
CA GLY A 424 -12.74 12.46 -13.39
C GLY A 424 -13.16 11.11 -13.97
N MET A 425 -13.28 10.04 -13.18
CA MET A 425 -13.62 8.71 -13.68
C MET A 425 -14.80 8.09 -12.94
N CYS A 426 -15.77 7.55 -13.69
CA CYS A 426 -16.88 6.74 -13.16
C CYS A 426 -17.71 7.46 -12.09
N ASP A 427 -18.08 8.72 -12.34
CA ASP A 427 -18.93 9.50 -11.44
C ASP A 427 -20.34 8.90 -11.28
N TYR A 428 -20.80 8.19 -12.32
CA TYR A 428 -22.03 7.39 -12.27
C TYR A 428 -22.00 6.26 -11.22
N LEU A 429 -20.81 5.90 -10.71
CA LEU A 429 -20.64 4.93 -9.65
C LEU A 429 -20.48 5.63 -8.29
N THR A 430 -19.60 6.63 -8.21
CA THR A 430 -19.24 7.29 -6.95
C THR A 430 -20.38 8.12 -6.35
N PHE A 431 -21.11 8.89 -7.16
CA PHE A 431 -22.18 9.75 -6.61
C PHE A 431 -23.37 8.96 -6.07
N PRO A 432 -23.87 7.91 -6.75
CA PRO A 432 -24.90 7.07 -6.15
C PRO A 432 -24.47 6.38 -4.85
N LEU A 433 -23.20 5.97 -4.73
CA LEU A 433 -22.67 5.42 -3.47
C LEU A 433 -22.76 6.45 -2.33
N GLY A 434 -22.21 7.65 -2.53
CA GLY A 434 -22.23 8.71 -1.52
C GLY A 434 -23.65 9.15 -1.14
N GLN A 435 -24.55 9.27 -2.12
CA GLN A 435 -25.95 9.61 -1.89
C GLN A 435 -26.74 8.49 -1.17
N SER A 436 -26.27 7.25 -1.26
CA SER A 436 -26.85 6.09 -0.57
C SER A 436 -26.23 5.85 0.81
N GLY A 437 -25.43 6.78 1.32
CA GLY A 437 -24.82 6.73 2.66
C GLY A 437 -23.51 5.95 2.75
N TYR A 438 -23.05 5.30 1.65
CA TYR A 438 -21.76 4.62 1.65
C TYR A 438 -20.61 5.63 1.75
N SER A 439 -19.54 5.23 2.42
CA SER A 439 -18.29 5.98 2.51
C SER A 439 -17.58 5.99 1.15
N ALA A 440 -17.98 6.90 0.25
CA ALA A 440 -17.46 7.03 -1.10
C ALA A 440 -16.38 8.11 -1.21
N TYR A 441 -15.31 7.83 -1.94
CA TYR A 441 -14.14 8.70 -2.06
C TYR A 441 -13.69 8.88 -3.50
N LYS A 442 -13.19 10.08 -3.79
CA LYS A 442 -12.39 10.34 -4.99
C LYS A 442 -10.93 10.56 -4.61
N TYR A 443 -10.04 9.90 -5.33
CA TYR A 443 -8.62 10.22 -5.36
C TYR A 443 -8.41 11.44 -6.26
N ILE A 444 -8.00 12.54 -5.64
CA ILE A 444 -8.00 13.88 -6.20
C ILE A 444 -6.56 14.41 -6.27
N PRO A 445 -6.00 14.41 -7.48
CA PRO A 445 -4.78 15.13 -7.81
C PRO A 445 -4.96 16.64 -7.65
N TYR A 446 -3.97 17.30 -7.09
CA TYR A 446 -3.83 18.75 -7.15
C TYR A 446 -2.35 19.15 -7.26
N GLY A 447 -2.09 20.32 -7.84
CA GLY A 447 -0.75 20.84 -8.02
C GLY A 447 -0.65 21.79 -9.23
N PRO A 448 0.46 22.56 -9.32
CA PRO A 448 0.70 23.50 -10.40
C PRO A 448 0.57 22.83 -11.77
N VAL A 449 -0.02 23.53 -12.74
CA VAL A 449 -0.34 22.95 -14.07
C VAL A 449 0.87 22.30 -14.74
N ASN A 450 2.02 22.98 -14.71
CA ASN A 450 3.24 22.50 -15.37
C ASN A 450 3.81 21.24 -14.69
N GLU A 451 3.53 21.05 -13.41
CA GLU A 451 4.08 19.96 -12.59
C GLU A 451 3.18 18.71 -12.60
N VAL A 452 1.93 18.83 -13.04
CA VAL A 452 0.99 17.69 -13.15
C VAL A 452 0.82 17.19 -14.59
N LEU A 453 1.54 17.75 -15.56
CA LEU A 453 1.49 17.29 -16.96
C LEU A 453 1.85 15.80 -17.12
N PRO A 454 2.90 15.27 -16.45
CA PRO A 454 3.20 13.84 -16.53
C PRO A 454 2.04 12.97 -16.02
N TYR A 455 1.40 13.38 -14.92
CA TYR A 455 0.21 12.74 -14.38
C TYR A 455 -0.95 12.71 -15.39
N LEU A 456 -1.24 13.84 -16.04
CA LEU A 456 -2.31 13.94 -17.04
C LEU A 456 -2.03 13.07 -18.28
N SER A 457 -0.78 13.01 -18.74
CA SER A 457 -0.38 12.15 -19.86
C SER A 457 -0.68 10.68 -19.55
N ARG A 458 -0.32 10.23 -18.34
CA ARG A 458 -0.62 8.89 -17.82
C ARG A 458 -2.12 8.59 -17.75
N ARG A 459 -2.92 9.51 -17.19
CA ARG A 459 -4.39 9.41 -17.21
C ARG A 459 -4.96 9.36 -18.63
N THR A 460 -4.34 10.04 -19.59
CA THR A 460 -4.77 9.98 -21.00
C THR A 460 -4.51 8.59 -21.58
N GLN A 461 -3.33 8.01 -21.35
CA GLN A 461 -2.96 6.68 -21.83
C GLN A 461 -3.84 5.59 -21.22
N GLU A 462 -4.09 5.64 -19.91
CA GLU A 462 -5.01 4.72 -19.23
C GLU A 462 -6.42 4.82 -19.82
N ASN A 463 -6.92 6.05 -20.07
CA ASN A 463 -8.25 6.26 -20.62
C ASN A 463 -8.39 5.91 -22.10
N ARG A 464 -7.31 5.75 -22.87
CA ARG A 464 -7.40 5.25 -24.25
C ARG A 464 -7.98 3.83 -24.30
N GLY A 465 -7.74 3.00 -23.28
CA GLY A 465 -8.39 1.68 -23.12
C GLY A 465 -9.83 1.75 -22.61
N VAL A 466 -10.30 2.91 -22.15
CA VAL A 466 -11.57 3.12 -21.43
C VAL A 466 -12.71 3.58 -22.36
N LEU A 467 -12.49 3.62 -23.69
CA LEU A 467 -13.48 4.01 -24.70
C LEU A 467 -14.86 3.33 -24.51
N LYS A 468 -14.90 2.08 -24.04
CA LYS A 468 -16.16 1.38 -23.70
C LYS A 468 -16.89 1.98 -22.49
N LYS A 469 -16.19 2.39 -21.42
CA LYS A 469 -16.84 2.98 -20.23
C LYS A 469 -17.35 4.40 -20.53
N ILE A 470 -16.60 5.17 -21.32
CA ILE A 470 -17.02 6.51 -21.76
C ILE A 470 -18.34 6.44 -22.55
N LYS A 471 -18.50 5.43 -23.43
CA LYS A 471 -19.77 5.22 -24.16
C LYS A 471 -20.94 4.94 -23.21
N LYS A 472 -20.73 4.11 -22.18
CA LYS A 472 -21.75 3.83 -21.16
C LYS A 472 -22.12 5.09 -20.37
N GLU A 473 -21.14 5.84 -19.89
CA GLU A 473 -21.35 7.08 -19.14
C GLU A 473 -22.10 8.12 -19.97
N LYS A 474 -21.72 8.29 -21.25
CA LYS A 474 -22.46 9.16 -22.19
C LYS A 474 -23.92 8.74 -22.32
N ASN A 475 -24.19 7.44 -22.48
CA ASN A 475 -25.56 6.94 -22.59
C ASN A 475 -26.37 7.22 -21.31
N LEU A 476 -25.78 6.97 -20.13
CA LEU A 476 -26.43 7.25 -18.84
C LEU A 476 -26.73 8.74 -18.66
N LEU A 477 -25.80 9.62 -19.05
CA LEU A 477 -25.99 11.06 -19.02
C LEU A 477 -27.13 11.50 -19.96
N LEU A 478 -27.18 10.95 -21.18
CA LEU A 478 -28.27 11.23 -22.12
C LEU A 478 -29.62 10.76 -21.57
N SER A 479 -29.70 9.57 -20.97
CA SER A 479 -30.90 9.07 -20.32
C SER A 479 -31.33 9.96 -19.15
N GLU A 480 -30.39 10.46 -18.34
CA GLU A 480 -30.67 11.36 -17.23
C GLU A 480 -31.15 12.75 -17.70
N ILE A 481 -30.54 13.31 -18.75
CA ILE A 481 -30.98 14.57 -19.38
C ILE A 481 -32.42 14.41 -19.89
N PHE A 482 -32.70 13.35 -20.63
CA PHE A 482 -34.03 13.07 -21.17
C PHE A 482 -35.06 12.90 -20.04
N ARG A 483 -34.71 12.15 -18.99
CA ARG A 483 -35.55 12.00 -17.79
C ARG A 483 -35.84 13.34 -17.12
N ARG A 484 -34.86 14.24 -17.03
CA ARG A 484 -35.03 15.59 -16.44
C ARG A 484 -35.96 16.46 -17.28
N ILE A 485 -35.82 16.42 -18.59
CA ILE A 485 -36.69 17.14 -19.53
C ILE A 485 -38.14 16.64 -19.37
N ILE A 486 -38.35 15.33 -19.45
CA ILE A 486 -39.69 14.73 -19.31
C ILE A 486 -40.34 15.06 -17.96
N LYS A 487 -39.56 14.98 -16.87
CA LYS A 487 -40.09 15.21 -15.51
C LYS A 487 -40.11 16.69 -15.11
N GLY A 488 -39.79 17.63 -16.00
CA GLY A 488 -39.73 19.07 -15.68
C GLY A 488 -38.67 19.44 -14.64
N LYS A 489 -37.65 18.59 -14.42
CA LYS A 489 -36.57 18.77 -13.43
C LYS A 489 -35.29 19.29 -14.08
N ILE A 490 -35.40 20.33 -14.90
CA ILE A 490 -34.28 20.91 -15.69
C ILE A 490 -33.16 21.38 -14.74
N PHE A 491 -33.53 22.01 -13.63
CA PHE A 491 -32.61 22.36 -12.55
C PHE A 491 -32.78 21.38 -11.38
N TYR A 492 -31.79 20.52 -11.17
CA TYR A 492 -31.72 19.66 -10.00
C TYR A 492 -30.65 20.20 -9.05
N LYS A 493 -31.10 20.77 -7.93
CA LYS A 493 -30.22 21.02 -6.79
C LYS A 493 -30.40 19.84 -5.84
N PRO A 494 -29.38 18.98 -5.64
CA PRO A 494 -29.48 17.92 -4.64
C PRO A 494 -29.83 18.56 -3.30
N LYS A 495 -30.99 18.22 -2.76
CA LYS A 495 -31.41 18.55 -1.40
C LYS A 495 -31.19 17.30 -0.58
N GLY A 496 -30.01 17.14 -0.03
CA GLY A 496 -29.80 16.21 1.06
C GLY A 496 -28.94 16.88 2.09
N ASN A 497 -29.36 16.79 3.35
CA ASN A 497 -28.41 16.68 4.44
C ASN A 497 -27.76 15.31 4.31
N TYR A 498 -27.00 15.09 3.23
CA TYR A 498 -26.11 13.95 3.08
C TYR A 498 -24.96 14.24 4.04
N ILE A 499 -25.23 14.16 5.33
CA ILE A 499 -24.18 14.11 6.33
C ILE A 499 -23.49 12.80 5.99
N PRO A 500 -22.25 12.84 5.46
CA PRO A 500 -21.51 11.63 5.25
C PRO A 500 -21.44 10.99 6.63
N VAL A 501 -22.08 9.83 6.81
CA VAL A 501 -21.96 9.11 8.08
C VAL A 501 -20.46 8.85 8.27
#